data_AF-N1ZPJ7-F1
#
_entry.id   AF-N1ZPJ7-F1
#
_cell.length_a   1.000
_cell.length_b   1.000
_cell.length_c   1.000
_cell.angle_alpha   90.00
_cell.angle_beta   90.00
_cell.angle_gamma   90.00
#
_symmetry.space_group_name_H-M   'P 1'
#
loop_
_entity.id
_entity.type
_entity.pdbx_description
1 polymer ?
#
loop_
_entity_poly.entity_id
_entity_poly.type
_entity_poly.pdbx_seq_one_letter_code
_entity_poly.pdbx_strand_id
1 'polypeptide(L)'
;MSHELTFAEIAGFQKDYRQHKQNKVAELAVVNNGLQKASFNEKAARELNRTFSIEIPTDNVTDQKQSGRCWLFAALNVLRHEFAKKYKAKNFIFSQSYLFFWDRIERANIFFNHILETAAKPLDDRTVHYYMQAPDTDGGQWHMAVSLIRKYGLVPAYAQAESFTANNTAAFNQALNMKLREDAIVLRKLAQDGHDGEVEVKRQEFLSEVYRMATIAFGEPVHKFDLEFKDDEGKYHIDQDLTPQTFFKEYFTDDLDDYVVLFNAPDHEYDKLYSLPFEDNVENGTPVEFLNTKIENLKEAAIKQLKAGETFWFGCDVGKQSDRQKGLLAADLYATDTVFDIET
;
A
#
# COMPACT_ATOMS: atom_id res chain seq x y z
N MET A 1 -28.48 30.57 -18.52
CA MET A 1 -27.53 31.69 -18.40
C MET A 1 -26.22 31.09 -17.94
N SER A 2 -25.11 31.34 -18.64
CA SER A 2 -23.78 30.96 -18.16
C SER A 2 -23.33 31.97 -17.09
N HIS A 3 -22.81 31.49 -15.97
CA HIS A 3 -22.25 32.33 -14.92
C HIS A 3 -20.80 32.68 -15.30
N GLU A 4 -20.62 33.75 -16.08
CA GLU A 4 -19.30 34.27 -16.43
C GLU A 4 -18.74 35.12 -15.28
N LEU A 5 -17.48 34.92 -14.91
CA LEU A 5 -16.78 35.75 -13.93
C LEU A 5 -16.46 37.12 -14.52
N THR A 6 -17.10 38.16 -13.99
CA THR A 6 -16.96 39.53 -14.50
C THR A 6 -15.87 40.32 -13.77
N PHE A 7 -15.31 41.34 -14.44
CA PHE A 7 -14.38 42.28 -13.79
C PHE A 7 -15.01 43.05 -12.63
N ALA A 8 -16.33 43.27 -12.67
CA ALA A 8 -17.05 43.92 -11.59
C ALA A 8 -17.07 43.04 -10.32
N GLU A 9 -17.30 41.73 -10.47
CA GLU A 9 -17.23 40.77 -9.36
C GLU A 9 -15.81 40.69 -8.79
N ILE A 10 -14.78 40.60 -9.65
CA ILE A 10 -13.38 40.59 -9.21
C ILE A 10 -13.03 41.86 -8.42
N ALA A 11 -13.45 43.03 -8.89
CA ALA A 11 -13.25 44.29 -8.16
C ALA A 11 -13.96 44.28 -6.80
N GLY A 12 -15.14 43.64 -6.71
CA GLY A 12 -15.85 43.35 -5.47
C GLY A 12 -15.00 42.51 -4.51
N PHE A 13 -14.47 41.37 -4.97
CA PHE A 13 -13.63 40.48 -4.18
C PHE A 13 -12.36 41.18 -3.68
N GLN A 14 -11.70 41.96 -4.53
CA GLN A 14 -10.49 42.72 -4.15
C GLN A 14 -10.78 43.78 -3.09
N LYS A 15 -11.95 44.41 -3.15
CA LYS A 15 -12.38 45.39 -2.15
C LYS A 15 -12.63 44.71 -0.82
N ASP A 16 -13.39 43.61 -0.81
CA ASP A 16 -13.66 42.81 0.38
C ASP A 16 -12.35 42.31 1.02
N TYR A 17 -11.46 41.72 0.21
CA TYR A 17 -10.15 41.27 0.67
C TYR A 17 -9.35 42.35 1.41
N ARG A 18 -9.33 43.58 0.87
CA ARG A 18 -8.60 44.73 1.44
C ARG A 18 -9.29 45.31 2.69
N GLN A 19 -10.57 45.03 2.92
CA GLN A 19 -11.31 45.52 4.10
C GLN A 19 -10.96 44.73 5.37
N HIS A 20 -10.55 43.46 5.23
CA HIS A 20 -10.18 42.61 6.36
C HIS A 20 -8.66 42.62 6.58
N LYS A 21 -8.21 43.20 7.70
CA LYS A 21 -6.76 43.29 8.00
C LYS A 21 -6.12 41.92 8.22
N GLN A 22 -6.90 40.95 8.68
CA GLN A 22 -6.49 39.56 8.88
C GLN A 22 -5.93 38.96 7.59
N ASN A 23 -6.58 39.26 6.45
CA ASN A 23 -6.12 38.83 5.14
C ASN A 23 -4.69 39.30 4.84
N LYS A 24 -4.37 40.56 5.17
CA LYS A 24 -3.01 41.09 4.94
C LYS A 24 -1.98 40.43 5.85
N VAL A 25 -2.34 40.13 7.10
CA VAL A 25 -1.45 39.42 8.03
C VAL A 25 -1.19 37.99 7.53
N ALA A 26 -2.25 37.27 7.14
CA ALA A 26 -2.15 35.95 6.54
C ALA A 26 -1.32 35.97 5.24
N GLU A 27 -1.53 36.97 4.37
CA GLU A 27 -0.76 37.16 3.13
C GLU A 27 0.74 37.27 3.43
N LEU A 28 1.12 38.15 4.36
CA LEU A 28 2.53 38.35 4.72
C LEU A 28 3.16 37.07 5.28
N ALA A 29 2.43 36.29 6.08
CA ALA A 29 2.93 35.03 6.63
C ALA A 29 3.04 33.94 5.54
N VAL A 30 1.97 33.69 4.79
CA VAL A 30 1.85 32.58 3.83
C VAL A 30 2.72 32.82 2.60
N VAL A 31 2.76 34.04 2.03
CA VAL A 31 3.58 34.34 0.84
C VAL A 31 5.06 34.12 1.10
N ASN A 32 5.55 34.43 2.31
CA ASN A 32 6.96 34.31 2.65
C ASN A 32 7.35 32.92 3.16
N ASN A 33 6.43 32.19 3.83
CA ASN A 33 6.77 30.94 4.53
C ASN A 33 6.10 29.68 3.95
N GLY A 34 5.07 29.85 3.13
CA GLY A 34 4.17 28.77 2.70
C GLY A 34 3.07 28.48 3.74
N LEU A 35 1.96 27.91 3.27
CA LEU A 35 0.75 27.71 4.07
C LEU A 35 0.99 26.84 5.30
N GLN A 36 1.55 25.64 5.11
CA GLN A 36 1.76 24.69 6.21
C GLN A 36 2.61 25.27 7.35
N LYS A 37 3.71 25.97 7.04
CA LYS A 37 4.53 26.59 8.07
C LYS A 37 3.79 27.72 8.78
N ALA A 38 3.04 28.54 8.04
CA ALA A 38 2.26 29.62 8.60
C ALA A 38 1.08 29.14 9.47
N SER A 39 0.55 27.95 9.19
CA SER A 39 -0.60 27.37 9.89
C SER A 39 -0.24 26.27 10.90
N PHE A 40 1.04 25.99 11.15
CA PHE A 40 1.46 24.91 12.06
C PHE A 40 1.01 25.18 13.50
N ASN A 41 0.25 24.25 14.06
CA ASN A 41 -0.30 24.33 15.41
C ASN A 41 0.61 23.65 16.43
N GLU A 42 1.50 24.44 17.05
CA GLU A 42 2.40 23.95 18.11
C GLU A 42 1.64 23.35 19.31
N LYS A 43 0.38 23.74 19.57
CA LYS A 43 -0.41 23.14 20.66
C LYS A 43 -0.76 21.69 20.32
N ALA A 44 -1.28 21.42 19.12
CA ALA A 44 -1.59 20.06 18.67
C ALA A 44 -0.34 19.16 18.69
N ALA A 45 0.82 19.70 18.29
CA ALA A 45 2.08 18.99 18.35
C ALA A 45 2.50 18.64 19.80
N ARG A 46 2.31 19.54 20.76
CA ARG A 46 2.62 19.28 22.18
C ARG A 46 1.70 18.26 22.83
N GLU A 47 0.47 18.14 22.37
CA GLU A 47 -0.50 17.16 22.88
C GLU A 47 -0.15 15.71 22.46
N LEU A 48 0.62 15.54 21.38
CA LEU A 48 1.18 14.25 20.95
C LEU A 48 2.40 13.82 21.78
N ASN A 49 2.20 13.63 23.09
CA ASN A 49 3.25 13.05 23.94
C ASN A 49 3.62 11.64 23.45
N ARG A 50 4.92 11.36 23.30
CA ARG A 50 5.46 10.09 22.78
C ARG A 50 5.70 9.06 23.88
N THR A 51 4.87 9.08 24.91
CA THR A 51 4.92 8.11 26.01
C THR A 51 3.61 7.36 26.03
N PHE A 52 3.66 6.07 25.79
CA PHE A 52 2.49 5.21 25.65
C PHE A 52 2.40 4.27 26.86
N SER A 53 1.20 4.10 27.42
CA SER A 53 0.98 3.18 28.55
C SER A 53 1.02 1.71 28.15
N ILE A 54 0.82 1.43 26.85
CA ILE A 54 0.95 0.11 26.24
C ILE A 54 1.93 0.30 25.09
N GLU A 55 3.09 -0.34 25.17
CA GLU A 55 4.16 -0.23 24.18
C GLU A 55 4.70 -1.62 23.90
N ILE A 56 4.66 -2.02 22.62
CA ILE A 56 5.20 -3.29 22.15
C ILE A 56 6.63 -3.04 21.69
N PRO A 57 7.62 -3.85 22.08
CA PRO A 57 8.96 -3.76 21.51
C PRO A 57 8.94 -4.10 20.01
N THR A 58 9.21 -3.13 19.13
CA THR A 58 9.12 -3.29 17.66
C THR A 58 10.45 -3.20 16.90
N ASP A 59 11.59 -3.32 17.58
CA ASP A 59 12.94 -3.37 17.00
C ASP A 59 13.25 -2.24 15.98
N ASN A 60 14.26 -2.42 15.12
CA ASN A 60 14.60 -1.49 14.04
C ASN A 60 13.43 -1.27 13.07
N VAL A 61 13.37 -0.07 12.48
CA VAL A 61 12.41 0.29 11.43
C VAL A 61 12.85 -0.22 10.05
N THR A 62 11.89 -0.35 9.14
CA THR A 62 12.11 -0.66 7.72
C THR A 62 11.83 0.56 6.84
N ASP A 63 12.45 0.64 5.65
CA ASP A 63 12.36 1.81 4.75
C ASP A 63 12.11 1.35 3.30
N GLN A 64 10.91 1.65 2.78
CA GLN A 64 10.48 1.27 1.44
C GLN A 64 11.09 2.15 0.32
N LYS A 65 11.82 3.22 0.68
CA LYS A 65 12.42 4.18 -0.25
C LYS A 65 11.39 4.77 -1.22
N GLN A 66 11.72 4.86 -2.51
CA GLN A 66 10.90 5.47 -3.55
C GLN A 66 10.01 4.42 -4.24
N SER A 67 9.25 3.68 -3.44
CA SER A 67 8.29 2.67 -3.91
C SER A 67 6.96 2.79 -3.16
N GLY A 68 5.87 2.26 -3.73
CA GLY A 68 4.54 2.28 -3.11
C GLY A 68 4.22 1.05 -2.25
N ARG A 69 5.22 0.41 -1.64
CA ARG A 69 5.10 -0.92 -0.99
C ARG A 69 4.66 -0.87 0.49
N CYS A 70 4.08 0.23 0.97
CA CYS A 70 3.78 0.43 2.39
C CYS A 70 2.92 -0.68 3.00
N TRP A 71 1.93 -1.16 2.26
CA TRP A 71 1.04 -2.26 2.65
C TRP A 71 1.81 -3.54 2.97
N LEU A 72 2.77 -3.90 2.11
CA LEU A 72 3.60 -5.09 2.21
C LEU A 72 4.64 -4.96 3.33
N PHE A 73 5.27 -3.79 3.44
CA PHE A 73 6.18 -3.47 4.55
C PHE A 73 5.44 -3.57 5.89
N ALA A 74 4.24 -3.01 5.99
CA ALA A 74 3.43 -3.06 7.20
C ALA A 74 3.00 -4.50 7.54
N ALA A 75 2.55 -5.29 6.56
CA ALA A 75 2.17 -6.69 6.78
C ALA A 75 3.35 -7.53 7.25
N LEU A 76 4.51 -7.40 6.60
CA LEU A 76 5.73 -8.10 7.01
C LEU A 76 6.31 -7.57 8.33
N ASN A 77 6.03 -6.32 8.71
CA ASN A 77 6.37 -5.80 10.04
C ASN A 77 5.52 -6.48 11.13
N VAL A 78 4.22 -6.73 10.90
CA VAL A 78 3.41 -7.51 11.86
C VAL A 78 4.03 -8.89 12.08
N LEU A 79 4.32 -9.61 10.99
CA LEU A 79 4.90 -10.96 11.06
C LEU A 79 6.30 -10.99 11.66
N ARG A 80 7.15 -9.99 11.37
CA ARG A 80 8.52 -9.97 11.94
C ARG A 80 8.51 -9.66 13.43
N HIS A 81 7.54 -8.90 13.95
CA HIS A 81 7.42 -8.67 15.39
C HIS A 81 6.98 -9.95 16.10
N GLU A 82 6.08 -10.73 15.51
CA GLU A 82 5.71 -12.06 15.99
C GLU A 82 6.92 -13.01 15.99
N PHE A 83 7.66 -13.07 14.88
CA PHE A 83 8.88 -13.86 14.76
C PHE A 83 9.93 -13.46 15.79
N ALA A 84 10.18 -12.16 15.96
CA ALA A 84 11.13 -11.64 16.94
C ALA A 84 10.71 -12.01 18.37
N LYS A 85 9.42 -11.92 18.71
CA LYS A 85 8.88 -12.32 20.01
C LYS A 85 9.05 -13.83 20.27
N LYS A 86 8.70 -14.67 19.28
CA LYS A 86 8.71 -16.13 19.39
C LYS A 86 10.12 -16.72 19.43
N TYR A 87 11.00 -16.25 18.56
CA TYR A 87 12.35 -16.80 18.38
C TYR A 87 13.44 -15.96 19.05
N LYS A 88 13.07 -14.89 19.78
CA LYS A 88 14.00 -13.92 20.38
C LYS A 88 15.00 -13.40 19.36
N ALA A 89 14.51 -13.08 18.16
CA ALA A 89 15.34 -12.75 17.00
C ALA A 89 15.17 -11.27 16.63
N LYS A 90 15.67 -10.38 17.49
CA LYS A 90 15.46 -8.94 17.26
C LYS A 90 16.06 -8.46 15.95
N ASN A 91 15.39 -7.49 15.34
CA ASN A 91 15.77 -6.88 14.06
C ASN A 91 15.75 -7.85 12.87
N PHE A 92 15.08 -9.01 12.98
CA PHE A 92 14.82 -9.86 11.83
C PHE A 92 13.96 -9.11 10.81
N ILE A 93 14.24 -9.30 9.52
CA ILE A 93 13.52 -8.65 8.41
C ILE A 93 13.21 -9.70 7.35
N PHE A 94 11.95 -9.79 6.94
CA PHE A 94 11.53 -10.54 5.75
C PHE A 94 11.82 -9.75 4.48
N SER A 95 12.12 -10.44 3.38
CA SER A 95 12.31 -9.78 2.09
C SER A 95 10.99 -9.24 1.54
N GLN A 96 10.87 -7.92 1.51
CA GLN A 96 9.77 -7.24 0.82
C GLN A 96 9.93 -7.38 -0.70
N SER A 97 11.17 -7.31 -1.21
CA SER A 97 11.52 -7.55 -2.61
C SER A 97 11.02 -8.92 -3.14
N TYR A 98 11.14 -9.99 -2.34
CA TYR A 98 10.69 -11.33 -2.73
C TYR A 98 9.19 -11.39 -3.05
N LEU A 99 8.34 -10.91 -2.15
CA LEU A 99 6.90 -10.91 -2.38
C LEU A 99 6.48 -9.86 -3.40
N PHE A 100 7.16 -8.72 -3.44
CA PHE A 100 6.90 -7.69 -4.44
C PHE A 100 7.17 -8.19 -5.86
N PHE A 101 8.21 -9.00 -6.08
CA PHE A 101 8.46 -9.67 -7.36
C PHE A 101 7.22 -10.46 -7.83
N TRP A 102 6.68 -11.30 -6.95
CA TRP A 102 5.54 -12.16 -7.29
C TRP A 102 4.25 -11.36 -7.50
N ASP A 103 4.05 -10.30 -6.71
CA ASP A 103 2.94 -9.36 -6.89
C ASP A 103 2.87 -8.82 -8.33
N ARG A 104 4.01 -8.49 -8.95
CA ARG A 104 4.05 -7.94 -10.32
C ARG A 104 3.54 -8.92 -11.37
N ILE A 105 3.89 -10.19 -11.21
CA ILE A 105 3.55 -11.23 -12.18
C ILE A 105 2.10 -11.64 -12.01
N GLU A 106 1.64 -11.75 -10.77
CA GLU A 106 0.26 -12.15 -10.45
C GLU A 106 -0.74 -11.08 -10.89
N ARG A 107 -0.43 -9.80 -10.66
CA ARG A 107 -1.24 -8.69 -11.18
C ARG A 107 -1.30 -8.65 -12.69
N ALA A 108 -0.18 -8.89 -13.37
CA ALA A 108 -0.19 -8.99 -14.83
C ALA A 108 -1.12 -10.11 -15.32
N ASN A 109 -1.14 -11.25 -14.61
CA ASN A 109 -2.03 -12.37 -14.92
C ASN A 109 -3.51 -12.01 -14.72
N ILE A 110 -3.88 -11.43 -13.56
CA ILE A 110 -5.24 -10.94 -13.31
C ILE A 110 -5.66 -9.88 -14.33
N PHE A 111 -4.77 -8.93 -14.64
CA PHE A 111 -5.02 -7.93 -15.66
C PHE A 111 -5.34 -8.57 -17.02
N PHE A 112 -4.59 -9.58 -17.44
CA PHE A 112 -4.90 -10.30 -18.68
C PHE A 112 -6.25 -11.02 -18.61
N ASN A 113 -6.63 -11.61 -17.47
CA ASN A 113 -7.96 -12.20 -17.28
C ASN A 113 -9.06 -11.14 -17.45
N HIS A 114 -8.95 -9.99 -16.76
CA HIS A 114 -9.91 -8.88 -16.89
C HIS A 114 -10.03 -8.35 -18.31
N ILE A 115 -8.92 -8.29 -19.04
CA ILE A 115 -8.89 -7.85 -20.43
C ILE A 115 -9.64 -8.82 -21.34
N LEU A 116 -9.49 -10.13 -21.12
CA LEU A 116 -10.20 -11.18 -21.86
C LEU A 116 -11.69 -11.22 -21.51
N GLU A 117 -12.03 -11.14 -20.22
CA GLU A 117 -13.42 -11.06 -19.73
C GLU A 117 -14.18 -9.86 -20.30
N THR A 118 -13.46 -8.77 -20.57
CA THR A 118 -14.04 -7.54 -21.13
C THR A 118 -13.75 -7.36 -22.62
N ALA A 119 -13.23 -8.38 -23.32
CA ALA A 119 -12.83 -8.28 -24.73
C ALA A 119 -13.98 -7.86 -25.66
N ALA A 120 -15.22 -8.27 -25.36
CA ALA A 120 -16.41 -7.91 -26.14
C ALA A 120 -16.87 -6.45 -25.96
N LYS A 121 -16.39 -5.75 -24.92
CA LYS A 121 -16.75 -4.33 -24.68
C LYS A 121 -15.92 -3.39 -25.56
N PRO A 122 -16.42 -2.19 -25.89
CA PRO A 122 -15.61 -1.15 -26.54
C PRO A 122 -14.37 -0.75 -25.72
N LEU A 123 -13.34 -0.21 -26.36
CA LEU A 123 -12.13 0.25 -25.66
C LEU A 123 -12.36 1.49 -24.77
N ASP A 124 -13.37 2.30 -25.09
CA ASP A 124 -13.80 3.47 -24.33
C ASP A 124 -14.85 3.15 -23.26
N ASP A 125 -15.20 1.86 -23.08
CA ASP A 125 -16.00 1.41 -21.94
C ASP A 125 -15.31 1.79 -20.63
N ARG A 126 -16.09 2.26 -19.65
CA ARG A 126 -15.56 2.74 -18.37
C ARG A 126 -14.73 1.67 -17.63
N THR A 127 -15.15 0.41 -17.66
CA THR A 127 -14.43 -0.68 -16.98
C THR A 127 -13.14 -1.02 -17.72
N VAL A 128 -13.18 -1.10 -19.05
CA VAL A 128 -11.97 -1.33 -19.87
C VAL A 128 -10.97 -0.19 -19.67
N HIS A 129 -11.45 1.06 -19.68
CA HIS A 129 -10.63 2.23 -19.43
C HIS A 129 -9.98 2.20 -18.05
N TYR A 130 -10.73 1.80 -17.01
CA TYR A 130 -10.20 1.65 -15.65
C TYR A 130 -9.04 0.66 -15.59
N TYR A 131 -9.20 -0.56 -16.12
CA TYR A 131 -8.11 -1.56 -16.15
C TYR A 131 -6.89 -1.06 -16.95
N MET A 132 -7.12 -0.36 -18.06
CA MET A 132 -6.04 0.18 -18.89
C MET A 132 -5.36 1.42 -18.28
N GLN A 133 -5.98 2.11 -17.32
CA GLN A 133 -5.42 3.30 -16.69
C GLN A 133 -4.18 2.95 -15.86
N ALA A 134 -4.26 1.89 -15.06
CA ALA A 134 -3.17 1.40 -14.23
C ALA A 134 -3.19 -0.14 -14.17
N PRO A 135 -2.77 -0.82 -15.26
CA PRO A 135 -2.71 -2.29 -15.31
C PRO A 135 -2.01 -2.91 -14.11
N ASP A 136 -1.00 -2.20 -13.59
CA ASP A 136 -0.22 -2.60 -12.44
C ASP A 136 0.20 -1.36 -11.63
N THR A 137 0.21 -1.50 -10.29
CA THR A 137 0.66 -0.49 -9.33
C THR A 137 1.40 -1.14 -8.17
N ASP A 138 2.17 -0.36 -7.41
CA ASP A 138 2.88 -0.88 -6.24
C ASP A 138 1.99 -1.12 -5.02
N GLY A 139 0.87 -0.42 -4.91
CA GLY A 139 0.03 -0.39 -3.71
C GLY A 139 -0.87 -1.62 -3.60
N GLY A 140 -1.26 -1.98 -2.38
CA GLY A 140 -2.09 -3.15 -2.12
C GLY A 140 -2.71 -3.12 -0.73
N GLN A 141 -3.36 -4.22 -0.38
CA GLN A 141 -4.16 -4.42 0.83
C GLN A 141 -3.63 -5.60 1.65
N TRP A 142 -4.13 -5.76 2.88
CA TRP A 142 -3.76 -6.88 3.75
C TRP A 142 -3.96 -8.25 3.08
N HIS A 143 -5.14 -8.52 2.52
CA HIS A 143 -5.49 -9.81 1.89
C HIS A 143 -4.58 -10.16 0.70
N MET A 144 -4.05 -9.14 0.02
CA MET A 144 -3.12 -9.31 -1.07
C MET A 144 -1.76 -9.80 -0.58
N ALA A 145 -1.34 -9.37 0.62
CA ALA A 145 -0.09 -9.82 1.22
C ALA A 145 -0.25 -11.27 1.69
N VAL A 146 -1.39 -11.57 2.32
CA VAL A 146 -1.77 -12.93 2.72
C VAL A 146 -1.77 -13.87 1.52
N SER A 147 -2.35 -13.46 0.39
CA SER A 147 -2.37 -14.25 -0.85
C SER A 147 -0.97 -14.60 -1.35
N LEU A 148 -0.06 -13.61 -1.37
CA LEU A 148 1.32 -13.83 -1.78
C LEU A 148 2.07 -14.74 -0.79
N ILE A 149 1.91 -14.52 0.52
CA ILE A 149 2.56 -15.34 1.56
C ILE A 149 2.06 -16.79 1.47
N ARG A 150 0.77 -17.02 1.26
CA ARG A 150 0.20 -18.36 1.11
C ARG A 150 0.75 -19.09 -0.10
N LYS A 151 0.86 -18.40 -1.25
CA LYS A 151 1.27 -19.02 -2.51
C LYS A 151 2.80 -19.15 -2.64
N TYR A 152 3.55 -18.17 -2.15
CA TYR A 152 4.99 -18.06 -2.36
C TYR A 152 5.83 -18.22 -1.08
N GLY A 153 5.23 -18.13 0.11
CA GLY A 153 5.93 -18.29 1.38
C GLY A 153 6.67 -17.02 1.79
N LEU A 154 7.67 -17.17 2.66
CA LEU A 154 8.47 -16.06 3.17
C LEU A 154 9.96 -16.35 2.96
N VAL A 155 10.79 -15.32 2.95
CA VAL A 155 12.24 -15.47 2.95
C VAL A 155 12.88 -14.36 3.81
N PRO A 156 14.03 -14.61 4.46
CA PRO A 156 14.81 -13.56 5.10
C PRO A 156 15.30 -12.52 4.09
N ALA A 157 15.44 -11.27 4.51
CA ALA A 157 15.92 -10.19 3.65
C ALA A 157 17.34 -10.43 3.11
N TYR A 158 18.18 -11.21 3.80
CA TYR A 158 19.50 -11.58 3.28
C TYR A 158 19.45 -12.68 2.21
N ALA A 159 18.41 -13.52 2.20
CA ALA A 159 18.23 -14.55 1.18
C ALA A 159 17.79 -13.93 -0.15
N GLN A 160 17.02 -12.83 -0.10
CA GLN A 160 16.73 -11.98 -1.25
C GLN A 160 16.73 -10.51 -0.85
N ALA A 161 17.84 -9.84 -1.14
CA ALA A 161 18.02 -8.43 -0.82
C ALA A 161 17.18 -7.52 -1.72
N GLU A 162 17.02 -6.28 -1.29
CA GLU A 162 16.46 -5.22 -2.11
C GLU A 162 17.35 -4.94 -3.33
N SER A 163 16.74 -4.73 -4.49
CA SER A 163 17.43 -4.21 -5.67
C SER A 163 17.34 -2.68 -5.72
N PHE A 164 18.07 -2.06 -6.64
CA PHE A 164 17.90 -0.63 -6.93
C PHE A 164 16.44 -0.34 -7.32
N THR A 165 15.89 -1.14 -8.23
CA THR A 165 14.53 -0.95 -8.76
C THR A 165 13.45 -1.21 -7.71
N ALA A 166 13.64 -2.17 -6.81
CA ALA A 166 12.72 -2.38 -5.68
C ALA A 166 12.62 -1.12 -4.80
N ASN A 167 13.74 -0.41 -4.62
CA ASN A 167 13.81 0.86 -3.89
C ASN A 167 13.43 2.11 -4.73
N ASN A 168 13.25 1.97 -6.05
CA ASN A 168 12.87 3.06 -6.96
C ASN A 168 12.13 2.49 -8.19
N THR A 169 10.81 2.36 -8.05
CA THR A 169 9.97 1.56 -8.97
C THR A 169 9.44 2.34 -10.16
N ALA A 170 9.53 3.68 -10.16
CA ALA A 170 8.85 4.53 -11.14
C ALA A 170 9.15 4.17 -12.61
N ALA A 171 10.43 3.96 -12.94
CA ALA A 171 10.84 3.63 -14.31
C ALA A 171 10.37 2.23 -14.73
N PHE A 172 10.45 1.26 -13.82
CA PHE A 172 9.94 -0.09 -14.06
C PHE A 172 8.43 -0.10 -14.25
N ASN A 173 7.69 0.61 -13.39
CA ASN A 173 6.24 0.74 -13.49
C ASN A 173 5.81 1.34 -14.83
N GLN A 174 6.54 2.34 -15.33
CA GLN A 174 6.28 2.92 -16.65
C GLN A 174 6.46 1.89 -17.77
N ALA A 175 7.58 1.16 -17.77
CA ALA A 175 7.87 0.16 -18.78
C ALA A 175 6.89 -1.02 -18.75
N LEU A 176 6.60 -1.56 -17.56
CA LEU A 176 5.66 -2.66 -17.36
C LEU A 176 4.26 -2.26 -17.80
N ASN A 177 3.75 -1.11 -17.35
CA ASN A 177 2.41 -0.66 -17.73
C ASN A 177 2.30 -0.34 -19.23
N MET A 178 3.38 0.09 -19.90
CA MET A 178 3.37 0.22 -21.36
C MET A 178 3.23 -1.15 -22.04
N LYS A 179 4.01 -2.13 -21.59
CA LYS A 179 3.97 -3.49 -22.11
C LYS A 179 2.60 -4.15 -21.90
N LEU A 180 2.04 -4.06 -20.69
CA LEU A 180 0.73 -4.63 -20.37
C LEU A 180 -0.38 -4.05 -21.26
N ARG A 181 -0.36 -2.74 -21.55
CA ARG A 181 -1.34 -2.12 -22.46
C ARG A 181 -1.20 -2.59 -23.91
N GLU A 182 0.02 -2.76 -24.40
CA GLU A 182 0.27 -3.32 -25.73
C GLU A 182 -0.28 -4.75 -25.82
N ASP A 183 0.03 -5.58 -24.82
CA ASP A 183 -0.40 -6.96 -24.73
C ASP A 183 -1.91 -7.09 -24.64
N ALA A 184 -2.55 -6.19 -23.89
CA ALA A 184 -3.99 -6.14 -23.78
C ALA A 184 -4.68 -5.90 -25.12
N ILE A 185 -4.12 -5.03 -25.97
CA ILE A 185 -4.68 -4.79 -27.31
C ILE A 185 -4.59 -6.06 -28.16
N VAL A 186 -3.47 -6.79 -28.09
CA VAL A 186 -3.28 -8.05 -28.81
C VAL A 186 -4.26 -9.12 -28.32
N LEU A 187 -4.36 -9.34 -27.01
CA LEU A 187 -5.26 -10.33 -26.42
C LEU A 187 -6.73 -10.04 -26.77
N ARG A 188 -7.16 -8.77 -26.69
CA ARG A 188 -8.53 -8.37 -27.05
C ARG A 188 -8.82 -8.66 -28.51
N LYS A 189 -7.89 -8.34 -29.41
CA LYS A 189 -8.06 -8.62 -30.83
C LYS A 189 -8.19 -10.12 -31.10
N LEU A 190 -7.31 -10.94 -30.53
CA LEU A 190 -7.38 -12.40 -30.67
C LEU A 190 -8.73 -12.96 -30.19
N ALA A 191 -9.20 -12.50 -29.03
CA ALA A 191 -10.49 -12.91 -28.48
C ALA A 191 -11.68 -12.44 -29.34
N GLN A 192 -11.65 -11.20 -29.85
CA GLN A 192 -12.68 -10.67 -30.73
C GLN A 192 -12.74 -11.39 -32.09
N ASP A 193 -11.59 -11.82 -32.60
CA ASP A 193 -11.48 -12.56 -33.85
C ASP A 193 -11.78 -14.08 -33.68
N GLY A 194 -12.05 -14.55 -32.45
CA GLY A 194 -12.41 -15.94 -32.15
C GLY A 194 -11.24 -16.93 -32.13
N HIS A 195 -10.01 -16.45 -31.91
CA HIS A 195 -8.79 -17.27 -31.88
C HIS A 195 -8.45 -17.78 -30.47
N ASP A 196 -9.40 -18.41 -29.77
CA ASP A 196 -9.25 -18.82 -28.35
C ASP A 196 -8.02 -19.69 -28.08
N GLY A 197 -7.64 -20.56 -29.03
CA GLY A 197 -6.45 -21.39 -28.91
C GLY A 197 -5.13 -20.59 -28.96
N GLU A 198 -5.11 -19.44 -29.63
CA GLU A 198 -3.94 -18.56 -29.71
C GLU A 198 -3.87 -17.60 -28.50
N VAL A 199 -5.02 -17.27 -27.90
CA VAL A 199 -5.10 -16.42 -26.70
C VAL A 199 -4.23 -16.96 -25.57
N GLU A 200 -4.38 -18.25 -25.24
CA GLU A 200 -3.62 -18.85 -24.13
C GLU A 200 -2.12 -18.86 -24.40
N VAL A 201 -1.71 -19.23 -25.62
CA VAL A 201 -0.30 -19.24 -26.02
C VAL A 201 0.28 -17.84 -25.89
N LYS A 202 -0.44 -16.82 -26.34
CA LYS A 202 0.03 -15.44 -26.30
C LYS A 202 0.05 -14.87 -24.89
N ARG A 203 -0.94 -15.22 -24.05
CA ARG A 203 -0.95 -14.86 -22.62
C ARG A 203 0.27 -15.43 -21.90
N GLN A 204 0.60 -16.70 -22.11
CA GLN A 204 1.78 -17.32 -21.50
C GLN A 204 3.10 -16.69 -22.00
N GLU A 205 3.18 -16.38 -23.29
CA GLU A 205 4.31 -15.63 -23.85
C GLU A 205 4.47 -14.30 -23.12
N PHE A 206 3.41 -13.50 -23.02
CA PHE A 206 3.43 -12.20 -22.34
C PHE A 206 3.78 -12.30 -20.86
N LEU A 207 3.25 -13.29 -20.13
CA LEU A 207 3.63 -13.53 -18.73
C LEU A 207 5.11 -13.91 -18.58
N SER A 208 5.67 -14.66 -19.53
CA SER A 208 7.11 -14.95 -19.58
C SER A 208 7.94 -13.68 -19.80
N GLU A 209 7.43 -12.72 -20.57
CA GLU A 209 8.07 -11.41 -20.73
C GLU A 209 8.00 -10.56 -19.46
N VAL A 210 6.85 -10.56 -18.77
CA VAL A 210 6.69 -9.90 -17.47
C VAL A 210 7.63 -10.52 -16.43
N TYR A 211 7.74 -11.86 -16.37
CA TYR A 211 8.70 -12.55 -15.51
C TYR A 211 10.13 -12.11 -15.83
N ARG A 212 10.51 -12.07 -17.11
CA ARG A 212 11.84 -11.60 -17.54
C ARG A 212 12.10 -10.15 -17.11
N MET A 213 11.12 -9.26 -17.27
CA MET A 213 11.22 -7.87 -16.81
C MET A 213 11.43 -7.80 -15.29
N ALA A 214 10.62 -8.53 -14.52
CA ALA A 214 10.72 -8.58 -13.06
C ALA A 214 12.07 -9.14 -12.60
N THR A 215 12.56 -10.22 -13.23
CA THR A 215 13.85 -10.84 -12.90
C THR A 215 15.02 -9.90 -13.18
N ILE A 216 15.00 -9.17 -14.30
CA ILE A 216 16.01 -8.14 -14.60
C ILE A 216 15.96 -7.00 -13.58
N ALA A 217 14.78 -6.63 -13.11
CA ALA A 217 14.58 -5.50 -12.20
C ALA A 217 14.89 -5.81 -10.72
N PHE A 218 14.51 -6.99 -10.25
CA PHE A 218 14.48 -7.35 -8.82
C PHE A 218 15.39 -8.53 -8.47
N GLY A 219 15.96 -9.22 -9.46
CA GLY A 219 16.66 -10.48 -9.29
C GLY A 219 15.71 -11.68 -9.39
N GLU A 220 16.29 -12.85 -9.69
CA GLU A 220 15.52 -14.10 -9.71
C GLU A 220 15.15 -14.52 -8.28
N PRO A 221 13.88 -14.95 -8.03
CA PRO A 221 13.45 -15.33 -6.70
C PRO A 221 14.25 -16.49 -6.12
N VAL A 222 14.62 -16.38 -4.85
CA VAL A 222 15.26 -17.48 -4.13
C VAL A 222 14.31 -18.68 -3.97
N HIS A 223 14.81 -19.88 -4.29
CA HIS A 223 14.05 -21.13 -4.17
C HIS A 223 14.44 -21.96 -2.95
N LYS A 224 15.69 -21.82 -2.48
CA LYS A 224 16.21 -22.45 -1.28
C LYS A 224 17.18 -21.53 -0.55
N PHE A 225 17.18 -21.57 0.77
CA PHE A 225 18.11 -20.82 1.62
C PHE A 225 18.31 -21.53 2.95
N ASP A 226 19.42 -21.20 3.62
CA ASP A 226 19.63 -21.56 5.01
C ASP A 226 19.16 -20.37 5.88
N LEU A 227 18.32 -20.65 6.87
CA LEU A 227 17.91 -19.68 7.87
C LEU A 227 18.96 -19.67 8.98
N GLU A 228 19.76 -18.62 9.01
CA GLU A 228 20.73 -18.34 10.06
C GLU A 228 20.37 -17.05 10.81
N PHE A 229 20.43 -17.10 12.15
CA PHE A 229 20.33 -15.92 13.00
C PHE A 229 20.97 -16.15 14.37
N LYS A 230 21.27 -15.06 15.07
CA LYS A 230 21.57 -15.11 16.51
C LYS A 230 20.36 -14.60 17.26
N ASP A 231 19.99 -15.30 18.32
CA ASP A 231 18.96 -14.80 19.21
C ASP A 231 19.50 -13.67 20.11
N ASP A 232 18.60 -13.06 20.89
CA ASP A 232 18.87 -11.95 21.79
C ASP A 232 19.89 -12.28 22.89
N GLU A 233 20.13 -13.57 23.16
CA GLU A 233 21.12 -14.06 24.12
C GLU A 233 22.46 -14.38 23.43
N GLY A 234 22.55 -14.17 22.11
CA GLY A 234 23.73 -14.39 21.29
C GLY A 234 23.93 -15.83 20.84
N LYS A 235 22.98 -16.73 21.10
CA LYS A 235 23.04 -18.12 20.65
C LYS A 235 22.75 -18.18 19.16
N TYR A 236 23.59 -18.91 18.44
CA TYR A 236 23.46 -19.14 17.00
C TYR A 236 22.44 -20.23 16.71
N HIS A 237 21.61 -19.99 15.70
CA HIS A 237 20.61 -20.91 15.16
C HIS A 237 20.83 -21.04 13.65
N ILE A 238 20.71 -22.26 13.14
CA ILE A 238 20.75 -22.59 11.72
C ILE A 238 19.69 -23.64 11.41
N ASP A 239 18.99 -23.44 10.30
CA ASP A 239 18.09 -24.40 9.70
C ASP A 239 18.31 -24.40 8.18
N GLN A 240 18.68 -25.54 7.62
CA GLN A 240 19.26 -25.62 6.28
C GLN A 240 18.26 -26.12 5.24
N ASP A 241 18.53 -25.80 3.98
CA ASP A 241 17.76 -26.30 2.83
C ASP A 241 16.25 -25.95 2.85
N LEU A 242 15.88 -24.85 3.53
CA LEU A 242 14.51 -24.38 3.56
C LEU A 242 14.09 -23.83 2.20
N THR A 243 12.85 -24.13 1.84
CA THR A 243 12.14 -23.40 0.78
C THR A 243 11.34 -22.24 1.40
N PRO A 244 10.97 -21.22 0.61
CA PRO A 244 10.10 -20.15 1.11
C PRO A 244 8.80 -20.65 1.77
N GLN A 245 8.22 -21.71 1.19
CA GLN A 245 6.99 -22.35 1.68
C GLN A 245 7.20 -23.13 2.97
N THR A 246 8.28 -23.91 3.09
CA THR A 246 8.56 -24.66 4.32
C THR A 246 8.92 -23.71 5.46
N PHE A 247 9.70 -22.65 5.19
CA PHE A 247 9.99 -21.62 6.18
C PHE A 247 8.71 -20.96 6.71
N PHE A 248 7.78 -20.57 5.82
CA PHE A 248 6.49 -20.04 6.24
C PHE A 248 5.73 -21.04 7.12
N LYS A 249 5.53 -22.28 6.66
CA LYS A 249 4.73 -23.30 7.37
C LYS A 249 5.32 -23.75 8.71
N GLU A 250 6.64 -23.76 8.84
CA GLU A 250 7.31 -24.26 10.05
C GLU A 250 7.48 -23.16 11.11
N TYR A 251 7.68 -21.91 10.69
CA TYR A 251 7.96 -20.81 11.61
C TYR A 251 6.71 -19.99 11.96
N PHE A 252 5.69 -20.00 11.11
CA PHE A 252 4.42 -19.31 11.32
C PHE A 252 3.29 -20.31 11.46
N THR A 253 2.67 -20.30 12.65
CA THR A 253 1.61 -21.23 13.04
C THR A 253 0.23 -20.58 13.04
N ASP A 254 0.19 -19.25 12.99
CA ASP A 254 -1.05 -18.50 12.96
C ASP A 254 -1.74 -18.73 11.63
N ASP A 255 -3.05 -19.01 11.70
CA ASP A 255 -3.85 -19.04 10.50
C ASP A 255 -4.08 -17.60 10.04
N LEU A 256 -3.60 -17.26 8.85
CA LEU A 256 -3.83 -15.95 8.28
C LEU A 256 -5.33 -15.68 8.03
N ASP A 257 -6.20 -16.71 8.06
CA ASP A 257 -7.67 -16.57 8.03
C ASP A 257 -8.27 -16.06 9.36
N ASP A 258 -7.52 -16.13 10.47
CA ASP A 258 -7.98 -15.58 11.76
C ASP A 258 -7.96 -14.03 11.77
N TYR A 259 -7.32 -13.40 10.78
CA TYR A 259 -7.24 -11.96 10.65
C TYR A 259 -8.42 -11.39 9.84
N VAL A 260 -9.08 -10.37 10.38
CA VAL A 260 -10.15 -9.63 9.69
C VAL A 260 -9.77 -8.16 9.59
N VAL A 261 -9.93 -7.56 8.42
CA VAL A 261 -9.74 -6.13 8.24
C VAL A 261 -11.01 -5.37 8.62
N LEU A 262 -10.94 -4.66 9.74
CA LEU A 262 -11.99 -3.70 10.13
C LEU A 262 -11.82 -2.40 9.35
N PHE A 263 -12.94 -1.86 8.88
CA PHE A 263 -12.97 -0.62 8.11
C PHE A 263 -13.98 0.36 8.67
N ASN A 264 -13.75 1.65 8.49
CA ASN A 264 -14.70 2.69 8.87
C ASN A 264 -14.98 3.59 7.67
N ALA A 265 -16.04 3.27 6.93
CA ALA A 265 -16.63 4.07 5.87
C ALA A 265 -18.01 4.55 6.34
N PRO A 266 -18.11 5.77 6.90
CA PRO A 266 -19.35 6.30 7.44
C PRO A 266 -20.41 6.62 6.38
N ASP A 267 -20.03 6.62 5.10
CA ASP A 267 -20.91 6.76 3.93
C ASP A 267 -21.56 5.42 3.50
N HIS A 268 -21.20 4.31 4.15
CA HIS A 268 -21.70 2.97 3.89
C HIS A 268 -22.42 2.39 5.13
N GLU A 269 -23.24 1.36 4.92
CA GLU A 269 -23.90 0.66 6.02
C GLU A 269 -22.84 -0.02 6.91
N TYR A 270 -22.97 0.16 8.23
CA TYR A 270 -22.16 -0.57 9.20
C TYR A 270 -22.66 -2.01 9.38
N ASP A 271 -21.79 -2.85 9.96
CA ASP A 271 -22.03 -4.26 10.24
C ASP A 271 -22.31 -5.09 8.97
N LYS A 272 -21.61 -4.70 7.89
CA LYS A 272 -21.63 -5.34 6.58
C LYS A 272 -20.22 -5.66 6.12
N LEU A 273 -20.11 -6.77 5.38
CA LEU A 273 -18.90 -7.13 4.66
C LEU A 273 -18.94 -6.53 3.26
N TYR A 274 -17.89 -5.84 2.89
CA TYR A 274 -17.67 -5.28 1.55
C TYR A 274 -16.46 -5.94 0.91
N SER A 275 -16.48 -6.10 -0.41
CA SER A 275 -15.34 -6.61 -1.18
C SER A 275 -14.95 -5.64 -2.28
N LEU A 276 -13.65 -5.60 -2.60
CA LEU A 276 -13.09 -4.86 -3.72
C LEU A 276 -12.38 -5.83 -4.67
N PRO A 277 -13.11 -6.66 -5.44
CA PRO A 277 -12.50 -7.74 -6.24
C PRO A 277 -11.55 -7.22 -7.33
N PHE A 278 -11.69 -5.96 -7.73
CA PHE A 278 -10.76 -5.31 -8.67
C PHE A 278 -9.40 -4.96 -8.05
N GLU A 279 -9.24 -5.09 -6.73
CA GLU A 279 -7.97 -4.90 -6.04
C GLU A 279 -7.25 -6.23 -5.76
N ASP A 280 -7.84 -7.39 -6.05
CA ASP A 280 -7.16 -8.67 -5.85
C ASP A 280 -5.87 -8.75 -6.71
N ASN A 281 -4.82 -9.41 -6.19
CA ASN A 281 -3.56 -9.60 -6.93
C ASN A 281 -3.30 -11.03 -7.36
N VAL A 282 -3.82 -12.04 -6.67
CA VAL A 282 -3.59 -13.45 -6.98
C VAL A 282 -4.91 -14.11 -7.38
N GLU A 283 -4.93 -14.74 -8.55
CA GLU A 283 -6.09 -15.49 -9.03
C GLU A 283 -6.41 -16.66 -8.09
N ASN A 284 -7.64 -16.75 -7.61
CA ASN A 284 -8.07 -17.65 -6.51
C ASN A 284 -7.31 -17.45 -5.19
N GLY A 285 -6.77 -16.25 -4.96
CA GLY A 285 -6.17 -15.84 -3.70
C GLY A 285 -7.21 -15.56 -2.61
N THR A 286 -6.75 -14.91 -1.55
CA THR A 286 -7.61 -14.38 -0.49
C THR A 286 -8.25 -13.09 -0.98
N PRO A 287 -9.59 -13.01 -1.07
CA PRO A 287 -10.27 -11.83 -1.60
C PRO A 287 -10.08 -10.62 -0.70
N VAL A 288 -9.97 -9.44 -1.29
CA VAL A 288 -9.95 -8.17 -0.55
C VAL A 288 -11.34 -7.90 0.02
N GLU A 289 -11.47 -8.09 1.33
CA GLU A 289 -12.72 -7.87 2.06
C GLU A 289 -12.55 -6.95 3.27
N PHE A 290 -13.61 -6.27 3.66
CA PHE A 290 -13.62 -5.31 4.77
C PHE A 290 -14.91 -5.45 5.57
N LEU A 291 -14.78 -5.60 6.89
CA LEU A 291 -15.92 -5.47 7.78
C LEU A 291 -16.11 -4.00 8.15
N ASN A 292 -17.09 -3.34 7.52
CA ASN A 292 -17.38 -1.94 7.82
C ASN A 292 -18.05 -1.82 9.19
N THR A 293 -17.50 -1.00 10.06
CA THR A 293 -18.02 -0.79 11.41
C THR A 293 -17.65 0.60 11.94
N LYS A 294 -18.13 0.93 13.13
CA LYS A 294 -17.89 2.23 13.76
C LYS A 294 -16.43 2.37 14.19
N ILE A 295 -15.90 3.59 14.15
CA ILE A 295 -14.50 3.88 14.51
C ILE A 295 -14.15 3.46 15.95
N GLU A 296 -15.13 3.45 16.86
CA GLU A 296 -14.97 2.97 18.23
C GLU A 296 -14.57 1.49 18.27
N ASN A 297 -15.16 0.66 17.39
CA ASN A 297 -14.87 -0.78 17.33
C ASN A 297 -13.46 -1.03 16.79
N LEU A 298 -13.01 -0.24 15.80
CA LEU A 298 -11.62 -0.30 15.31
C LEU A 298 -10.63 0.04 16.43
N LYS A 299 -10.90 1.12 17.18
CA LYS A 299 -10.07 1.54 18.31
C LYS A 299 -10.05 0.49 19.42
N GLU A 300 -11.19 -0.09 19.76
CA GLU A 300 -11.27 -1.13 20.78
C GLU A 300 -10.51 -2.39 20.38
N ALA A 301 -10.65 -2.84 19.13
CA ALA A 301 -9.90 -3.98 18.58
C ALA A 301 -8.38 -3.73 18.62
N ALA A 302 -7.93 -2.57 18.14
CA ALA A 302 -6.53 -2.17 18.19
C ALA A 302 -5.97 -2.16 19.63
N ILE A 303 -6.72 -1.58 20.59
CA ILE A 303 -6.31 -1.56 22.00
C ILE A 303 -6.22 -2.98 22.57
N LYS A 304 -7.17 -3.87 22.24
CA LYS A 304 -7.16 -5.26 22.70
C LYS A 304 -5.95 -6.02 22.14
N GLN A 305 -5.67 -5.88 20.85
CA GLN A 305 -4.53 -6.51 20.19
C GLN A 305 -3.20 -6.01 20.77
N LEU A 306 -3.07 -4.70 21.01
CA LEU A 306 -1.91 -4.14 21.69
C LEU A 306 -1.72 -4.70 23.10
N LYS A 307 -2.80 -4.86 23.88
CA LYS A 307 -2.76 -5.46 25.22
C LYS A 307 -2.40 -6.95 25.20
N ALA A 308 -2.68 -7.66 24.10
CA ALA A 308 -2.21 -9.02 23.87
C ALA A 308 -0.71 -9.08 23.48
N GLY A 309 -0.08 -7.93 23.28
CA GLY A 309 1.31 -7.83 22.87
C GLY A 309 1.51 -8.19 21.40
N GLU A 310 0.54 -7.83 20.56
CA GLU A 310 0.54 -7.99 19.10
C GLU A 310 0.42 -6.62 18.43
N THR A 311 1.25 -6.39 17.41
CA THR A 311 1.10 -5.22 16.54
C THR A 311 0.03 -5.47 15.49
N PHE A 312 -0.56 -4.41 14.95
CA PHE A 312 -1.60 -4.51 13.92
C PHE A 312 -1.25 -3.69 12.69
N TRP A 313 -1.78 -4.12 11.55
CA TRP A 313 -1.75 -3.39 10.30
C TRP A 313 -2.88 -2.36 10.27
N PHE A 314 -2.63 -1.15 9.77
CA PHE A 314 -3.68 -0.17 9.54
C PHE A 314 -3.40 0.68 8.30
N GLY A 315 -4.47 1.03 7.59
CA GLY A 315 -4.46 2.01 6.51
C GLY A 315 -4.97 3.37 6.98
N CYS A 316 -4.40 4.45 6.47
CA CYS A 316 -4.90 5.81 6.67
C CYS A 316 -4.44 6.73 5.53
N ASP A 317 -5.11 7.88 5.38
CA ASP A 317 -4.57 8.98 4.56
C ASP A 317 -3.48 9.72 5.33
N VAL A 318 -2.26 9.18 5.26
CA VAL A 318 -1.09 9.72 5.97
C VAL A 318 -0.68 11.12 5.51
N GLY A 319 -1.24 11.63 4.41
CA GLY A 319 -1.00 12.99 3.93
C GLY A 319 -1.79 14.05 4.69
N LYS A 320 -2.90 13.68 5.34
CA LYS A 320 -3.78 14.62 6.03
C LYS A 320 -3.22 14.98 7.39
N GLN A 321 -3.18 16.28 7.66
CA GLN A 321 -2.83 16.84 8.96
C GLN A 321 -1.54 16.20 9.55
N SER A 322 -0.53 16.12 8.69
CA SER A 322 0.70 15.35 8.91
C SER A 322 1.96 16.19 8.74
N ASP A 323 2.91 16.06 9.67
CA ASP A 323 4.29 16.51 9.49
C ASP A 323 5.19 15.27 9.40
N ARG A 324 5.66 14.96 8.20
CA ARG A 324 6.51 13.80 7.94
C ARG A 324 7.92 13.93 8.50
N GLN A 325 8.44 15.15 8.62
CA GLN A 325 9.79 15.37 9.15
C GLN A 325 9.81 15.22 10.66
N LYS A 326 8.80 15.76 11.34
CA LYS A 326 8.62 15.60 12.77
C LYS A 326 8.03 14.25 13.13
N GLY A 327 7.30 13.58 12.23
CA GLY A 327 6.59 12.33 12.50
C GLY A 327 5.36 12.58 13.38
N LEU A 328 4.50 13.51 12.97
CA LEU A 328 3.28 13.90 13.70
C LEU A 328 2.05 13.68 12.82
N LEU A 329 0.99 13.13 13.43
CA LEU A 329 -0.34 12.97 12.86
C LEU A 329 -1.35 13.42 13.93
N ALA A 330 -2.00 14.58 13.73
CA ALA A 330 -2.99 15.12 14.66
C ALA A 330 -4.05 15.91 13.88
N ALA A 331 -5.33 15.75 14.22
CA ALA A 331 -6.45 16.34 13.48
C ALA A 331 -6.30 17.86 13.21
N ASP A 332 -5.74 18.61 14.15
CA ASP A 332 -5.58 20.07 14.05
C ASP A 332 -4.11 20.50 13.93
N LEU A 333 -3.25 19.69 13.30
CA LEU A 333 -1.82 20.00 13.17
C LEU A 333 -1.57 21.25 12.32
N TYR A 334 -2.42 21.51 11.32
CA TYR A 334 -2.40 22.70 10.50
C TYR A 334 -3.76 23.40 10.51
N ALA A 335 -3.81 24.59 11.08
CA ALA A 335 -5.02 25.41 11.17
C ALA A 335 -5.23 26.27 9.90
N THR A 336 -5.33 25.62 8.73
CA THR A 336 -5.48 26.31 7.44
C THR A 336 -6.74 27.15 7.36
N ASP A 337 -7.82 26.65 7.94
CA ASP A 337 -9.14 27.28 7.96
C ASP A 337 -9.10 28.61 8.73
N THR A 338 -8.34 28.65 9.84
CA THR A 338 -8.07 29.89 10.57
C THR A 338 -7.24 30.89 9.77
N VAL A 339 -6.27 30.42 8.96
CA VAL A 339 -5.43 31.29 8.14
C VAL A 339 -6.19 31.88 6.95
N PHE A 340 -7.13 31.12 6.38
CA PHE A 340 -7.92 31.52 5.22
C PHE A 340 -9.29 32.12 5.55
N ASP A 341 -9.71 32.07 6.81
CA ASP A 341 -11.05 32.48 7.24
C ASP A 341 -12.16 31.72 6.51
N ILE A 342 -12.07 30.39 6.53
CA ILE A 342 -13.01 29.45 5.90
C ILE A 342 -13.37 28.30 6.85
N GLU A 343 -14.35 27.46 6.47
CA GLU A 343 -14.72 26.22 7.15
C GLU A 343 -14.76 25.06 6.13
N THR A 344 -14.04 23.95 6.41
CA THR A 344 -13.94 22.77 5.53
C THR A 344 -14.36 21.45 6.16
#